data_AF-A0A0P7D9P1-F1
#
_entry.id   AF-A0A0P7D9P1-F1
#
_cell.length_a   1.000
_cell.length_b   1.000
_cell.length_c   1.000
_cell.angle_alpha   90.00
_cell.angle_beta   90.00
_cell.angle_gamma   90.00
#
_symmetry.space_group_name_H-M   'P 1'
#
loop_
_entity.id
_entity.type
_entity.pdbx_description
1 polymer ?
#
loop_
_entity_poly.entity_id
_entity_poly.type
_entity_poly.pdbx_seq_one_letter_code
_entity_poly.pdbx_strand_id
1 'polypeptide(L)' 'MPDRDFASLERLALEHDVLLTPGSAFDYQGAASAWLRIDVAYGQDSRAQAFLQHAGRPLPS' A
#
# COMPACT_ATOMS: atom_id res chain seq x y z
N MET A 1 8.04 -5.95 4.19
CA MET A 1 7.61 -7.34 4.39
C MET A 1 7.41 -7.94 3.02
N PRO A 2 8.25 -8.88 2.57
CA PRO A 2 8.16 -9.45 1.22
C PRO A 2 6.92 -10.32 0.98
N ASP A 3 6.11 -10.56 2.02
CA ASP A 3 5.06 -11.58 2.01
C ASP A 3 3.65 -11.05 1.63
N ARG A 4 3.49 -9.74 1.41
CA ARG A 4 2.21 -9.14 0.98
C ARG A 4 2.31 -8.64 -0.45
N ASP A 5 1.47 -9.18 -1.33
CA ASP A 5 1.30 -8.68 -2.70
C ASP A 5 0.51 -7.36 -2.73
N PHE A 6 0.45 -6.70 -3.89
CA PHE A 6 -0.27 -5.44 -4.02
C PHE A 6 -1.78 -5.60 -3.70
N ALA A 7 -2.40 -6.70 -4.15
CA ALA A 7 -3.84 -6.92 -3.95
C ALA A 7 -4.22 -7.05 -2.45
N SER A 8 -3.37 -7.69 -1.65
CA SER A 8 -3.56 -7.78 -0.20
C SER A 8 -3.33 -6.42 0.48
N LEU A 9 -2.35 -5.63 0.02
CA LEU A 9 -2.13 -4.27 0.52
C LEU A 9 -3.28 -3.33 0.16
N GLU A 10 -3.82 -3.44 -1.05
CA GLU A 10 -4.95 -2.63 -1.52
C GLU A 10 -6.22 -2.92 -0.72
N ARG A 11 -6.52 -4.21 -0.48
CA ARG A 11 -7.65 -4.60 0.37
C ARG A 11 -7.52 -4.02 1.77
N LEU A 12 -6.32 -4.13 2.36
CA LEU A 12 -6.07 -3.57 3.68
C LEU A 12 -6.18 -2.04 3.68
N ALA A 13 -5.70 -1.36 2.64
CA ALA A 13 -5.81 0.10 2.54
C ALA A 13 -7.28 0.55 2.52
N LEU A 14 -8.13 -0.18 1.78
CA LEU A 14 -9.57 0.10 1.73
C LEU A 14 -10.26 -0.09 3.09
N GLU A 15 -9.84 -1.06 3.91
CA GLU A 15 -10.32 -1.21 5.30
C GLU A 15 -10.02 0.00 6.19
N HIS A 16 -9.02 0.80 5.80
CA HIS A 16 -8.61 2.03 6.45
C HIS A 16 -9.04 3.29 5.69
N ASP A 17 -9.92 3.21 4.69
CA ASP A 17 -10.31 4.34 3.82
C ASP A 17 -9.13 5.04 3.12
N VAL A 18 -8.10 4.26 2.75
CA VAL A 18 -6.90 4.70 2.01
C VAL A 18 -6.93 4.13 0.60
N LEU A 19 -6.59 4.96 -0.39
CA LEU A 19 -6.38 4.52 -1.77
C LEU A 19 -4.89 4.39 -2.05
N LEU A 20 -4.49 3.28 -2.68
CA LEU A 20 -3.13 3.06 -3.15
C LEU A 20 -3.07 3.22 -4.66
N THR A 21 -1.88 3.61 -5.16
CA THR A 21 -1.60 3.59 -6.59
C THR A 21 -0.60 2.46 -6.89
N PRO A 22 -0.95 1.50 -7.77
CA PRO A 22 -0.04 0.42 -8.13
C PRO A 22 1.19 0.95 -8.85
N GLY A 23 2.34 0.29 -8.70
CA GLY A 23 3.57 0.67 -9.39
C GLY A 23 3.45 0.63 -10.92
N SER A 24 2.59 -0.23 -11.47
CA SER A 24 2.32 -0.30 -12.90
C SER A 24 1.71 0.99 -13.47
N ALA A 25 1.04 1.81 -12.65
CA ALA A 25 0.55 3.11 -13.08
C ALA A 25 1.67 4.12 -13.40
N PHE A 26 2.91 3.82 -12.98
CA PHE A 26 4.10 4.63 -13.23
C PHE A 26 5.04 4.01 -14.28
N ASP A 27 4.71 2.83 -14.80
CA ASP A 27 5.41 2.23 -15.91
C ASP A 27 4.70 2.58 -17.23
N TYR A 28 5.45 3.05 -18.23
CA TYR A 28 4.86 3.51 -19.49
C TYR A 28 4.20 2.39 -20.31
N GLN A 29 4.56 1.12 -20.05
CA GLN A 29 3.96 -0.06 -20.67
C GLN A 29 2.93 -0.74 -19.74
N GLY A 30 2.73 -0.22 -18.52
CA GLY A 30 1.90 -0.84 -17.51
C GLY A 30 2.47 -2.15 -16.96
N ALA A 31 3.79 -2.35 -17.03
CA ALA A 31 4.43 -3.56 -16.54
C ALA A 31 4.17 -3.79 -15.04
N ALA A 32 4.04 -5.07 -14.66
CA ALA A 32 3.87 -5.44 -13.27
C ALA A 32 5.04 -4.95 -12.41
N SER A 33 4.73 -4.46 -11.22
CA SER A 33 5.72 -3.91 -10.30
C SER A 33 5.46 -4.41 -8.88
N ALA A 34 6.54 -4.78 -8.19
CA ALA A 34 6.50 -5.08 -6.76
C ALA A 34 6.47 -3.79 -5.90
N TRP A 35 6.58 -2.62 -6.52
CA TRP A 35 6.62 -1.33 -5.85
C TRP A 35 5.27 -0.63 -5.92
N LEU A 36 5.02 0.24 -4.94
CA LEU A 36 3.87 1.15 -4.91
C LEU A 36 4.32 2.54 -4.48
N ARG A 37 3.48 3.55 -4.71
CA ARG A 37 3.74 4.93 -4.28
C ARG A 37 2.90 5.30 -3.06
N ILE A 38 3.51 5.99 -2.10
CA ILE A 38 2.84 6.63 -0.96
C ILE A 38 2.95 8.15 -1.13
N ASP A 39 1.84 8.85 -0.96
CA ASP A 39 1.83 10.32 -0.90
C ASP A 39 2.00 10.80 0.55
N VAL A 40 3.13 11.43 0.83
CA VAL A 40 3.48 11.92 2.16
C VAL A 40 2.69 13.16 2.58
N ALA A 41 2.00 13.83 1.65
CA ALA A 41 1.11 14.95 1.99
C ALA A 41 0.01 14.51 2.98
N TYR A 42 -0.37 13.22 2.93
CA TYR A 42 -1.33 12.59 3.84
C TYR A 42 -0.66 11.86 5.02
N GLY A 43 0.65 12.03 5.25
CA GLY A 43 1.38 11.32 6.30
C GLY A 43 0.92 11.63 7.73
N GLN A 44 0.19 12.73 7.92
CA GLN A 44 -0.45 13.09 9.18
C GLN A 44 -1.94 12.68 9.25
N ASP A 45 -2.51 12.14 8.17
CA ASP A 45 -3.86 11.58 8.21
C ASP A 45 -3.85 10.31 9.08
N SER A 46 -4.71 10.28 10.10
CA SER A 46 -4.77 9.19 11.08
C SER A 46 -5.10 7.85 10.41
N ARG A 47 -5.84 7.85 9.31
CA ARG A 47 -6.18 6.66 8.53
C ARG A 47 -4.97 6.10 7.82
N ALA A 48 -4.18 6.97 7.18
CA ALA A 48 -2.92 6.60 6.55
C ALA A 48 -1.92 6.04 7.58
N GLN A 49 -1.82 6.65 8.76
CA GLN A 49 -0.98 6.14 9.84
C GLN A 49 -1.43 4.76 10.34
N ALA A 50 -2.74 4.56 10.55
CA ALA A 50 -3.29 3.28 10.97
C ALA A 50 -3.02 2.18 9.93
N PHE A 51 -3.21 2.48 8.65
CA PHE A 51 -2.87 1.59 7.55
C PHE A 51 -1.38 1.21 7.56
N LEU A 52 -0.47 2.19 7.62
CA LEU A 52 0.99 1.94 7.60
C LEU A 52 1.43 1.09 8.79
N GLN A 53 0.87 1.34 9.98
CA GLN A 53 1.13 0.55 11.18
C GLN A 53 0.62 -0.89 11.04
N HIS A 54 -0.54 -1.11 10.44
CA HIS A 54 -1.08 -2.45 10.20
C HIS A 54 -0.27 -3.19 9.13
N ALA A 55 -0.06 -2.56 7.97
CA ALA A 55 0.68 -3.15 6.85
C ALA A 55 2.14 -3.47 7.20
N GLY A 56 2.74 -2.72 8.12
CA GLY A 56 4.10 -2.95 8.61
C GLY A 56 4.25 -4.15 9.56
N ARG A 57 3.16 -4.75 10.05
CA ARG A 57 3.22 -5.92 10.94
C ARG A 57 3.67 -7.17 10.18
N PRO A 58 4.54 -8.01 10.77
CA PRO A 58 4.83 -9.34 10.23
C PRO A 58 3.54 -10.14 10.04
N LEU A 59 3.46 -10.95 8.97
CA LEU A 59 2.39 -11.93 8.86
C LEU A 59 2.58 -13.01 9.96
N PRO A 60 1.50 -13.49 10.58
CA PRO A 60 1.59 -14.65 11.46
C PRO A 60 2.11 -15.86 10.68
N SER A 61 2.96 -16.65 11.33
CA SER A 61 3.58 -17.88 10.80
C SER A 61 2.57 -18.97 10.48
#